data_AF-A0A0A9WDT4-F1
#
_entry.id   AF-A0A0A9WDT4-F1
#
_cell.length_a   1.000
_cell.length_b   1.000
_cell.length_c   1.000
_cell.angle_alpha   90.00
_cell.angle_beta   90.00
_cell.angle_gamma   90.00
#
_symmetry.space_group_name_H-M   'P 1'
#
loop_
_entity.id
_entity.type
_entity.pdbx_description
1 polymer ?
#
loop_
_entity_poly.entity_id
_entity_poly.type
_entity_poly.pdbx_seq_one_letter_code
_entity_poly.pdbx_strand_id
1 'polypeptide(L)'
;MHINLTHVSASLAVKKRRIYDITNVLEVAGYIRKSGKNTVELVHPTPTNSNAAGVQHVTVSKLATSSSQLHVLETRLQSVQHMNRVTSEYVQSMVERFNDIKRTHKDDTS
;
A
#
# COMPACT_ATOMS: atom_id res chain seq x y z
N MET A 1 -0.62 -27.11 15.17
CA MET A 1 -2.02 -27.57 15.42
C MET A 1 -2.60 -28.10 14.11
N HIS A 2 -3.19 -29.30 14.11
CA HIS A 2 -3.74 -29.92 12.90
C HIS A 2 -5.25 -29.72 12.79
N ILE A 3 -5.71 -29.39 11.58
CA ILE A 3 -7.10 -29.11 11.25
C ILE A 3 -7.56 -30.09 10.18
N ASN A 4 -8.63 -30.85 10.46
CA ASN A 4 -9.24 -31.79 9.53
C ASN A 4 -10.28 -31.07 8.65
N LEU A 5 -9.99 -30.95 7.35
CA LEU A 5 -10.81 -30.23 6.39
C LEU A 5 -12.18 -30.87 6.15
N THR A 6 -12.31 -32.19 6.30
CA THR A 6 -13.59 -32.89 6.20
C THR A 6 -14.50 -32.50 7.36
N HIS A 7 -13.94 -32.44 8.57
CA HIS A 7 -14.67 -32.03 9.77
C HIS A 7 -15.09 -30.56 9.69
N VAL A 8 -14.21 -29.67 9.21
CA VAL A 8 -14.53 -28.25 9.00
C VAL A 8 -15.65 -28.06 7.99
N SER A 9 -15.61 -28.81 6.87
CA SER A 9 -16.68 -28.77 5.85
C SER A 9 -18.05 -29.12 6.43
N ALA A 10 -18.10 -30.15 7.29
CA ALA A 10 -19.33 -30.57 7.96
C ALA A 10 -19.79 -29.54 9.00
N SER A 11 -18.86 -29.06 9.85
CA SER A 11 -19.17 -28.10 10.91
C SER A 11 -19.64 -26.74 10.40
N LEU A 12 -19.09 -26.28 9.28
CA LEU A 12 -19.50 -25.02 8.65
C LEU A 12 -20.69 -25.21 7.69
N ALA A 13 -21.20 -26.43 7.53
CA ALA A 13 -22.26 -26.78 6.58
C ALA A 13 -21.98 -26.30 5.13
N VAL A 14 -20.71 -26.28 4.73
CA VAL A 14 -20.30 -25.85 3.39
C VAL A 14 -19.78 -27.02 2.58
N LYS A 15 -19.87 -26.93 1.25
CA LYS A 15 -19.25 -27.90 0.33
C LYS A 15 -17.74 -27.87 0.50
N LYS A 16 -17.11 -29.05 0.48
CA LYS A 16 -15.64 -29.23 0.60
C LYS A 16 -14.83 -28.35 -0.36
N ARG A 17 -15.39 -28.05 -1.54
CA ARG A 17 -14.79 -27.14 -2.53
C ARG A 17 -14.56 -25.72 -1.99
N ARG A 18 -15.43 -25.20 -1.12
CA ARG A 18 -15.30 -23.86 -0.51
C ARG A 18 -14.21 -23.82 0.54
N ILE A 19 -14.01 -24.92 1.26
CA ILE A 19 -12.88 -25.06 2.18
C ILE A 19 -11.56 -24.93 1.42
N TYR A 20 -11.45 -25.48 0.21
CA TYR A 20 -10.24 -25.34 -0.61
C TYR A 20 -9.99 -23.91 -1.08
N ASP A 21 -11.04 -23.15 -1.43
CA ASP A 21 -10.88 -21.73 -1.78
C ASP A 21 -10.21 -20.96 -0.64
N ILE A 22 -10.65 -21.22 0.60
CA ILE A 22 -10.12 -20.60 1.81
C ILE A 22 -8.70 -21.11 2.11
N THR A 23 -8.47 -22.42 2.11
CA THR A 23 -7.16 -22.99 2.45
C THR A 23 -6.09 -22.59 1.45
N ASN A 24 -6.43 -22.46 0.17
CA ASN A 24 -5.45 -22.03 -0.84
C ASN A 24 -4.97 -20.60 -0.59
N VAL A 25 -5.89 -19.68 -0.26
CA VAL A 25 -5.52 -18.30 0.08
C VAL A 25 -4.66 -18.27 1.35
N LEU A 26 -5.02 -19.05 2.38
CA LEU A 26 -4.26 -19.12 3.62
C LEU A 26 -2.89 -19.81 3.46
N GLU A 27 -2.76 -20.76 2.53
CA GLU A 27 -1.51 -21.43 2.19
C GLU A 27 -0.58 -20.46 1.43
N VAL A 28 -1.10 -19.73 0.44
CA VAL A 28 -0.34 -18.69 -0.28
C VAL A 28 0.11 -17.57 0.66
N ALA A 29 -0.73 -17.19 1.62
CA ALA A 29 -0.39 -16.20 2.64
C ALA A 29 0.54 -16.75 3.74
N GLY A 30 0.82 -18.06 3.76
CA GLY A 30 1.77 -18.68 4.68
C GLY A 30 1.24 -18.95 6.10
N TYR A 31 -0.08 -18.83 6.34
CA TYR A 31 -0.69 -19.08 7.65
C TYR A 31 -0.88 -20.57 7.93
N ILE A 32 -1.05 -21.39 6.90
CA ILE A 32 -1.22 -22.84 7.03
C ILE A 32 -0.34 -23.58 6.03
N ARG A 33 -0.02 -24.84 6.32
CA ARG A 33 0.64 -25.75 5.37
C ARG A 33 -0.11 -27.05 5.23
N LYS A 34 0.02 -27.71 4.08
CA LYS A 34 -0.42 -29.10 3.94
C LYS A 34 0.41 -30.01 4.85
N SER A 35 -0.30 -30.79 5.67
CA SER A 35 0.30 -31.81 6.54
C SER A 35 -0.09 -33.23 6.08
N GLY A 36 -1.25 -33.38 5.42
CA GLY A 36 -1.65 -34.65 4.82
C GLY A 36 -2.96 -34.55 4.04
N LYS A 37 -3.47 -35.70 3.57
CA LYS A 37 -4.77 -35.75 2.88
C LYS A 37 -5.86 -35.25 3.83
N ASN A 38 -6.62 -34.24 3.38
CA ASN A 38 -7.67 -33.58 4.17
C ASN A 38 -7.19 -32.94 5.48
N THR A 39 -5.88 -32.70 5.66
CA THR A 39 -5.35 -32.16 6.91
C THR A 39 -4.37 -31.03 6.62
N VAL A 40 -4.61 -29.89 7.27
CA VAL A 40 -3.70 -28.73 7.23
C VAL A 40 -3.18 -28.46 8.62
N GLU A 41 -2.00 -27.88 8.71
CA GLU A 41 -1.38 -27.48 9.96
C GLU A 41 -1.28 -25.95 10.01
N LEU A 42 -1.69 -25.37 11.14
CA LEU A 42 -1.50 -23.95 11.40
C LEU A 42 -0.01 -23.66 11.61
N VAL A 43 0.54 -22.78 10.80
CA VAL A 43 1.92 -22.31 10.91
C VAL A 43 1.92 -21.17 11.93
N HIS A 44 2.34 -21.47 13.15
CA HIS A 44 2.57 -20.41 14.12
C HIS A 44 3.88 -19.71 13.74
N PRO A 45 3.93 -18.37 13.74
CA PRO A 45 5.19 -17.67 13.74
C PRO A 45 5.88 -17.97 15.07
N THR A 46 6.71 -19.02 15.13
CA THR A 46 7.58 -19.29 16.27
C THR A 46 8.68 -18.23 16.29
N PRO A 47 8.81 -17.43 17.36
CA PRO A 47 9.97 -16.57 17.52
C PRO A 47 11.10 -17.42 18.13
N THR A 48 11.97 -18.01 17.28
CA THR A 48 13.31 -18.62 17.53
C THR A 48 13.48 -19.89 16.68
N ASN A 49 14.60 -20.21 16.02
CA ASN A 49 15.84 -19.51 15.68
C ASN A 49 16.51 -20.29 14.52
N SER A 50 17.34 -19.60 13.72
CA SER A 50 18.47 -20.17 12.96
C SER A 50 18.18 -21.14 11.80
N ASN A 51 17.82 -20.59 10.63
CA ASN A 51 18.22 -21.01 9.25
C ASN A 51 17.26 -20.47 8.16
N ALA A 52 16.20 -19.75 8.56
CA ALA A 52 15.33 -18.99 7.66
C ALA A 52 15.67 -17.47 7.64
N ALA A 53 16.88 -17.09 8.05
CA ALA A 53 17.33 -15.70 8.10
C ALA A 53 17.40 -15.01 6.73
N GLY A 54 17.34 -15.76 5.62
CA GLY A 54 17.38 -15.21 4.26
C GLY A 54 16.07 -14.61 3.75
N VAL A 55 14.92 -14.91 4.35
CA VAL A 55 13.62 -14.47 3.80
C VAL A 55 12.92 -13.42 4.67
N GLN A 56 12.96 -13.55 6.00
CA GLN A 56 12.27 -12.61 6.89
C GLN A 56 13.02 -11.27 7.08
N HIS A 57 14.36 -11.28 7.04
CA HIS A 57 15.14 -10.03 7.05
C HIS A 57 14.90 -9.23 5.77
N VAL A 58 14.74 -9.92 4.63
CA VAL A 58 14.49 -9.28 3.34
C VAL A 58 13.12 -8.61 3.29
N THR A 59 12.06 -9.19 3.87
CA THR A 59 10.74 -8.51 3.92
C THR A 59 10.77 -7.29 4.83
N VAL A 60 11.34 -7.36 6.04
CA VAL A 60 11.39 -6.20 6.95
C VAL A 60 12.32 -5.10 6.41
N SER A 61 13.49 -5.45 5.86
CA SER A 61 14.36 -4.46 5.22
C SER A 61 13.74 -3.85 3.96
N LYS A 62 13.02 -4.63 3.14
CA LYS A 62 12.30 -4.10 1.98
C LYS A 62 11.14 -3.18 2.41
N LEU A 63 10.38 -3.55 3.45
CA LEU A 63 9.30 -2.70 3.97
C LEU A 63 9.83 -1.40 4.57
N ALA A 64 10.94 -1.44 5.33
CA ALA A 64 11.58 -0.24 5.87
C ALA A 64 12.15 0.65 4.75
N THR A 65 12.79 0.06 3.74
CA THR A 65 13.31 0.78 2.56
C THR A 65 12.17 1.43 1.77
N SER A 66 11.06 0.72 1.56
CA SER A 66 9.87 1.26 0.90
C SER A 66 9.22 2.38 1.71
N SER A 67 9.20 2.29 3.04
CA SER A 67 8.69 3.35 3.92
C SER A 67 9.54 4.63 3.82
N SER A 68 10.88 4.50 3.83
CA SER A 68 11.77 5.65 3.63
C SER A 68 11.62 6.26 2.23
N GLN A 69 11.45 5.43 1.20
CA GLN A 69 11.20 5.91 -0.17
C GLN A 69 9.86 6.64 -0.29
N LEU A 70 8.81 6.16 0.37
CA LEU A 70 7.52 6.84 0.43
C LEU A 70 7.63 8.21 1.11
N HIS A 71 8.34 8.32 2.23
CA HIS A 71 8.54 9.60 2.91
C HIS A 71 9.32 10.61 2.04
N VAL A 72 10.33 10.15 1.29
CA VAL A 72 11.07 11.00 0.34
C VAL A 72 10.19 11.46 -0.81
N LEU A 73 9.35 10.57 -1.35
CA LEU A 73 8.38 10.90 -2.40
C LEU A 73 7.34 11.91 -1.90
N GLU A 74 6.83 11.73 -0.69
CA GLU A 74 5.87 12.65 -0.06
C GLU A 74 6.47 14.05 0.14
N THR A 75 7.70 14.13 0.65
CA THR A 75 8.42 15.39 0.81
C THR A 75 8.61 16.09 -0.55
N ARG A 76 8.97 15.34 -1.60
CA ARG A 76 9.11 15.89 -2.96
C ARG A 76 7.76 16.37 -3.51
N LEU A 77 6.69 15.63 -3.28
CA LEU A 77 5.35 16.00 -3.72
C LEU A 77 4.91 17.32 -3.09
N GLN A 78 5.10 17.47 -1.77
CA GLN A 78 4.80 18.71 -1.06
C GLN A 78 5.62 19.89 -1.59
N SER A 79 6.91 19.68 -1.88
CA SER A 79 7.76 20.72 -2.47
C SER A 79 7.26 21.15 -3.85
N VAL A 80 6.86 20.20 -4.71
CA VAL A 80 6.33 20.52 -6.05
C VAL A 80 4.99 21.24 -5.95
N GLN A 81 4.10 20.81 -5.06
CA GLN A 81 2.83 21.47 -4.81
C GLN A 81 3.04 22.91 -4.31
N HIS A 82 4.00 23.13 -3.41
CA HIS A 82 4.35 24.47 -2.96
C HIS A 82 4.86 25.35 -4.10
N MET A 83 5.78 24.85 -4.93
CA MET A 83 6.28 25.61 -6.09
C MET A 83 5.17 25.93 -7.09
N ASN A 84 4.27 24.99 -7.37
CA ASN A 84 3.13 25.23 -8.25
C ASN A 84 2.21 26.32 -7.68
N ARG A 85 1.96 26.33 -6.37
CA ARG A 85 1.18 27.37 -5.71
C ARG A 85 1.82 28.74 -5.88
N VAL A 86 3.11 28.87 -5.54
CA VAL A 86 3.86 30.14 -5.67
C VAL A 86 3.88 30.62 -7.13
N THR A 87 4.09 29.71 -8.08
CA THR A 87 4.09 30.03 -9.50
C THR A 87 2.71 30.53 -9.95
N SER A 88 1.64 29.87 -9.50
CA SER A 88 0.28 30.29 -9.82
C SER A 88 -0.05 31.68 -9.26
N GLU A 89 0.36 31.96 -8.01
CA GLU A 89 0.18 33.27 -7.37
C GLU A 89 0.96 34.36 -8.12
N TYR A 90 2.19 34.07 -8.53
CA TYR A 90 2.99 35.00 -9.32
C TYR A 90 2.35 35.31 -10.68
N VAL A 91 1.90 34.28 -11.41
CA VAL A 91 1.23 34.45 -12.70
C VAL A 91 -0.05 35.26 -12.54
N GLN A 92 -0.85 34.99 -11.51
CA GLN A 92 -2.07 35.74 -11.24
C GLN A 92 -1.78 37.22 -10.95
N SER A 93 -0.78 37.50 -10.11
CA SER A 93 -0.34 38.88 -9.85
C SER A 93 0.12 39.60 -11.11
N MET A 94 0.86 38.93 -12.00
CA MET A 94 1.25 39.53 -13.28
C MET A 94 0.05 39.82 -14.18
N VAL A 95 -0.94 38.93 -14.23
CA VAL A 95 -2.17 39.14 -15.01
C VAL A 95 -2.97 40.31 -14.47
N GLU A 96 -3.11 40.43 -13.16
CA GLU A 96 -3.78 41.57 -12.52
C GLU A 96 -3.07 42.89 -12.86
N ARG A 97 -1.74 42.93 -12.71
CA ARG A 97 -0.94 44.11 -13.04
C ARG A 97 -1.05 44.53 -14.50
N PHE A 98 -1.07 43.55 -15.42
CA PHE A 98 -1.26 43.81 -16.84
C PHE A 98 -2.65 44.39 -17.15
N ASN A 99 -3.69 43.86 -16.50
CA ASN A 99 -5.05 44.36 -16.67
C ASN A 99 -5.21 45.79 -16.15
N ASP A 100 -4.54 46.14 -15.04
CA ASP A 100 -4.55 47.49 -14.51
C ASP A 100 -3.87 48.49 -15.46
N ILE A 101 -2.72 48.14 -16.04
CA ILE A 101 -2.04 48.97 -17.06
C ILE A 101 -2.93 49.19 -18.28
N LYS A 102 -3.68 48.16 -18.72
CA LYS A 102 -4.64 48.29 -19.82
C LYS A 102 -5.80 49.22 -19.47
N ARG A 103 -6.25 49.25 -18.22
CA ARG A 103 -7.32 50.14 -17.77
C ARG A 103 -6.84 51.58 -17.76
N THR A 104 -5.67 51.86 -17.21
CA THR A 104 -5.13 53.24 -17.14
C THR A 104 -4.89 53.85 -18.52
N HIS A 105 -4.45 53.07 -19.52
CA HIS A 105 -4.28 53.60 -20.88
C HIS A 105 -5.57 53.81 -21.67
N LYS A 106 -6.69 53.20 -21.26
CA LYS A 106 -7.98 53.43 -21.89
C LYS A 106 -8.59 54.77 -21.47
N ASP A 107 -8.31 55.22 -20.24
CA ASP A 107 -8.85 56.45 -19.69
C ASP A 107 -8.12 57.72 -20.19
N ASP A 108 -6.87 57.60 -20.68
CA ASP A 108 -6.09 58.71 -21.26
C ASP A 108 -6.47 59.06 -22.72
N THR A 109 -7.37 58.30 -23.35
CA THR A 109 -7.77 58.48 -24.77
C THR A 109 -9.25 58.81 -24.97
N SER A 110 -9.99 59.09 -23.89
CA SER A 110 -11.37 59.62 -23.92
C SER A 110 -11.40 61.07 -23.44
#